data_AF-A0A3D0JST7-F1
#
_entry.id   AF-A0A3D0JST7-F1
#
_cell.length_a   1.000
_cell.length_b   1.000
_cell.length_c   1.000
_cell.angle_alpha   90.00
_cell.angle_beta   90.00
_cell.angle_gamma   90.00
#
_symmetry.space_group_name_H-M   'P 1'
#
loop_
_entity.id
_entity.type
_entity.pdbx_description
1 polymer ?
#
loop_
_entity_poly.entity_id
_entity_poly.type
_entity_poly.pdbx_seq_one_letter_code
_entity_poly.pdbx_strand_id
1 'polypeptide(L)'
;MATASDLQQLYIGYFGRAADQAGLDFWVEAINNGGLSLANVHTAFVQSAEYTAKYEGLSSEALVAQVYLNVLGRPAEAEGKAFWANAIDTGVITQDQLIEGLLSGLSAGDKAIVNNKVTVANYYTAHRGADFNADDITTSGTILAPVDGSTASVSTGLKTIVDTVPASAAASGQVVAALNNYLAAVKAEEDFAKTVIDPTTKKPVVDNNSNGHVDEANTAATAAQTAAFTKADTAVQAASTVTLNASDAAAVTAAKLAQASTEAANAVTAAQAAVDAKAGLNAAVRTFESAKASYDAAYKNMIAASNELTAERAKFGVIDAAGNGGAYDAATGVLAGVTKLDQAGKLILDPLYAEPAKTPAQIAAANAVLEDIKAHLAAVKAEDTANTAVDNAAAQLVILDNTTAYDSAQGTNALTAGLAFTLSEEKKQQADLAKAIPELSAANETVKKLSDLDTAKTTADNAVDKVLSGGLVAVTGGASVGTTKTSELFVVDAAKLAIGATATVAIEKGDFLFIGNGYVKGTDSDAITAGIQGGNDSALEVFFATNAGNTVVTVEKTAFGSSADTAEVVEITLTGVTADQLAFDAQTGLITIA
;
A
#
# COMPACT_ATOMS: atom_id res chain seq x y z
N MET A 1 -24.31 27.37 -0.99
CA MET A 1 -23.01 27.67 -1.64
C MET A 1 -23.16 27.29 -3.10
N ALA A 2 -22.77 28.18 -4.02
CA ALA A 2 -22.73 27.87 -5.44
C ALA A 2 -21.38 27.24 -5.80
N THR A 3 -21.39 26.30 -6.73
CA THR A 3 -20.20 25.65 -7.28
C THR A 3 -19.82 26.25 -8.64
N ALA A 4 -18.58 26.04 -9.06
CA ALA A 4 -18.16 26.40 -10.42
C ALA A 4 -19.03 25.71 -11.50
N SER A 5 -19.51 24.50 -11.23
CA SER A 5 -20.40 23.77 -12.15
C SER A 5 -21.79 24.42 -12.26
N ASP A 6 -22.33 24.95 -11.16
CA ASP A 6 -23.62 25.67 -11.18
C ASP A 6 -23.52 26.93 -12.06
N LEU A 7 -22.38 27.62 -12.02
CA LEU A 7 -22.14 28.78 -12.87
C LEU A 7 -21.86 28.40 -14.33
N GLN A 8 -21.13 27.31 -14.56
CA GLN A 8 -20.88 26.81 -15.90
C GLN A 8 -22.19 26.43 -16.60
N GLN A 9 -23.17 25.89 -15.87
CA GLN A 9 -24.51 25.65 -16.40
C GLN A 9 -25.20 26.95 -16.86
N LEU A 10 -25.00 28.06 -16.15
CA LEU A 10 -25.52 29.36 -16.58
C LEU A 10 -24.79 29.89 -17.82
N TYR A 11 -23.46 29.84 -17.87
CA TYR A 11 -22.71 30.22 -19.08
C TYR A 11 -23.11 29.39 -20.30
N ILE A 12 -23.34 28.09 -20.11
CA ILE A 12 -23.90 27.22 -21.15
C ILE A 12 -25.31 27.66 -21.50
N GLY A 13 -26.23 27.82 -20.55
CA GLY A 13 -27.63 28.15 -20.84
C GLY A 13 -27.80 29.50 -21.54
N TYR A 14 -27.14 30.54 -21.04
CA TYR A 14 -27.21 31.88 -21.59
C TYR A 14 -26.38 32.04 -22.87
N PHE A 15 -25.15 31.54 -22.89
CA PHE A 15 -24.19 31.90 -23.92
C PHE A 15 -23.72 30.73 -24.77
N GLY A 16 -24.04 29.49 -24.40
CA GLY A 16 -23.69 28.29 -25.17
C GLY A 16 -22.18 28.04 -25.23
N ARG A 17 -21.41 28.54 -24.26
CA ARG A 17 -19.94 28.48 -24.23
C ARG A 17 -19.41 28.20 -22.83
N ALA A 18 -18.09 27.98 -22.72
CA ALA A 18 -17.42 27.90 -21.42
C ALA A 18 -17.21 29.30 -20.82
N ALA A 19 -17.21 29.38 -19.49
CA ALA A 19 -16.77 30.59 -18.78
C ALA A 19 -15.25 30.76 -18.87
N ASP A 20 -14.77 31.98 -18.63
CA ASP A 20 -13.36 32.21 -18.31
C ASP A 20 -13.11 31.95 -16.81
N GLN A 21 -11.85 31.66 -16.45
CA GLN A 21 -11.51 31.29 -15.07
C GLN A 21 -11.76 32.45 -14.09
N ALA A 22 -11.39 33.67 -14.47
CA ALA A 22 -11.54 34.84 -13.60
C ALA A 22 -13.02 35.17 -13.32
N GLY A 23 -13.88 35.02 -14.33
CA GLY A 23 -15.32 35.17 -14.21
C GLY A 23 -15.93 34.14 -13.27
N LEU A 24 -15.55 32.86 -13.38
CA LEU A 24 -16.00 31.83 -12.44
C LEU A 24 -15.59 32.15 -11.01
N ASP A 25 -14.31 32.46 -10.80
CA ASP A 25 -13.77 32.74 -9.47
C ASP A 25 -14.48 33.95 -8.83
N PHE A 26 -14.70 35.01 -9.61
CA PHE A 26 -15.43 36.19 -9.16
C PHE A 26 -16.84 35.85 -8.67
N TRP A 27 -17.62 35.11 -9.44
CA TRP A 27 -19.00 34.80 -9.09
C TRP A 27 -19.11 33.79 -7.95
N VAL A 28 -18.22 32.79 -7.90
CA VAL A 28 -18.14 31.84 -6.78
C VAL A 28 -17.84 32.59 -5.48
N GLU A 29 -16.86 33.50 -5.50
CA GLU A 29 -16.51 34.33 -4.34
C GLU A 29 -17.65 35.28 -3.95
N ALA A 30 -18.26 35.94 -4.92
CA ALA A 30 -19.35 36.88 -4.67
C ALA A 30 -20.59 36.20 -4.08
N ILE A 31 -20.87 34.94 -4.42
CA ILE A 31 -21.97 34.17 -3.83
C ILE A 31 -21.59 33.61 -2.46
N ASN A 32 -20.45 32.93 -2.36
CA ASN A 32 -20.11 32.17 -1.16
C ASN A 32 -19.65 33.08 -0.01
N ASN A 33 -19.00 34.20 -0.34
CA ASN A 33 -18.39 35.11 0.63
C ASN A 33 -18.92 36.56 0.51
N GLY A 34 -19.42 36.96 -0.66
CA GLY A 34 -19.93 38.32 -0.93
C GLY A 34 -21.43 38.54 -0.68
N GLY A 35 -22.19 37.50 -0.34
CA GLY A 35 -23.62 37.59 -0.04
C GLY A 35 -24.54 37.73 -1.25
N LEU A 36 -24.04 37.57 -2.48
CA LEU A 36 -24.88 37.49 -3.68
C LEU A 36 -25.56 36.11 -3.78
N SER A 37 -26.64 36.06 -4.54
CA SER A 37 -27.37 34.84 -4.87
C SER A 37 -27.21 34.49 -6.34
N LEU A 38 -27.57 33.25 -6.72
CA LEU A 38 -27.60 32.85 -8.13
C LEU A 38 -28.52 33.77 -8.96
N ALA A 39 -29.65 34.22 -8.39
CA ALA A 39 -30.55 35.19 -9.02
C ALA A 39 -29.87 36.53 -9.35
N ASN A 40 -28.88 36.95 -8.56
CA ASN A 40 -28.08 38.13 -8.88
C ASN A 40 -27.18 37.90 -10.10
N VAL A 41 -26.64 36.68 -10.27
CA VAL A 41 -25.85 36.30 -11.46
C VAL A 41 -26.73 36.31 -12.71
N HIS A 42 -27.93 35.71 -12.65
CA HIS A 42 -28.92 35.77 -13.74
C HIS A 42 -29.20 37.21 -14.17
N THR A 43 -29.44 38.11 -13.19
CA THR A 43 -29.69 39.53 -13.45
C THR A 43 -28.51 40.18 -14.15
N ALA A 44 -27.28 39.92 -13.69
CA ALA A 44 -26.07 40.47 -14.29
C ALA A 44 -25.84 39.94 -15.71
N PHE A 45 -26.15 38.67 -15.99
CA PHE A 45 -26.01 38.07 -17.32
C PHE A 45 -26.98 38.72 -18.30
N VAL A 46 -28.25 38.92 -17.93
CA VAL A 46 -29.25 39.57 -18.77
C VAL A 46 -28.88 41.04 -19.08
N GLN A 47 -28.18 41.71 -18.17
CA GLN A 47 -27.70 43.09 -18.35
C GLN A 47 -26.36 43.18 -19.09
N SER A 48 -25.74 42.05 -19.43
CA SER A 48 -24.41 42.02 -20.04
C SER A 48 -24.46 42.39 -21.53
N ALA A 49 -23.37 42.99 -22.02
CA ALA A 49 -23.22 43.27 -23.46
C ALA A 49 -23.29 41.99 -24.32
N GLU A 50 -22.84 40.86 -23.77
CA GLU A 50 -22.89 39.56 -24.45
C GLU A 50 -24.33 39.07 -24.63
N TYR A 51 -25.19 39.27 -23.63
CA TYR A 51 -26.60 38.95 -23.74
C TYR A 51 -27.29 39.81 -24.79
N THR A 52 -27.05 41.12 -24.77
CA THR A 52 -27.56 42.05 -25.78
C THR A 52 -27.14 41.61 -27.18
N ALA A 53 -25.87 41.29 -27.38
CA ALA A 53 -25.35 40.82 -28.67
C ALA A 53 -25.99 39.51 -29.15
N LYS A 54 -26.44 38.64 -28.23
CA LYS A 54 -26.96 37.31 -28.56
C LYS A 54 -28.49 37.26 -28.71
N TYR A 55 -29.22 38.09 -27.97
CA TYR A 55 -30.69 37.99 -27.86
C TYR A 55 -31.46 39.25 -28.27
N GLU A 56 -30.82 40.42 -28.38
CA GLU A 56 -31.54 41.65 -28.73
C GLU A 56 -32.18 41.56 -30.12
N GLY A 57 -33.46 41.93 -30.22
CA GLY A 57 -34.22 41.90 -31.47
C GLY A 57 -34.74 40.52 -31.90
N LEU A 58 -34.45 39.45 -31.15
CA LEU A 58 -35.05 38.14 -31.38
C LEU A 58 -36.53 38.12 -30.96
N SER A 59 -37.35 37.37 -31.69
CA SER A 59 -38.69 37.01 -31.21
C SER A 59 -38.60 36.02 -30.05
N SER A 60 -39.65 35.93 -29.23
CA SER A 60 -39.73 34.96 -28.14
C SER A 60 -39.53 33.52 -28.63
N GLU A 61 -40.03 33.16 -29.81
CA GLU A 61 -39.77 31.85 -30.41
C GLU A 61 -38.30 31.62 -30.77
N ALA A 62 -37.61 32.63 -31.31
CA ALA A 62 -36.19 32.54 -31.68
C ALA A 62 -35.29 32.46 -30.45
N LEU A 63 -35.63 33.23 -29.40
CA LEU A 63 -34.97 33.19 -28.10
C LEU A 63 -35.08 31.80 -27.46
N VAL A 64 -36.29 31.23 -27.40
CA VAL A 64 -36.50 29.86 -26.88
C VAL A 64 -35.70 28.84 -27.69
N ALA A 65 -35.73 28.95 -29.02
CA ALA A 65 -34.96 28.04 -29.88
C ALA A 65 -33.45 28.11 -29.59
N GLN A 66 -32.91 29.31 -29.38
CA GLN A 66 -31.50 29.49 -29.06
C GLN A 66 -31.13 28.91 -27.68
N VAL A 67 -31.98 29.10 -26.67
CA VAL A 67 -31.76 28.52 -25.33
C VAL A 67 -31.75 26.98 -25.39
N TYR A 68 -32.66 26.37 -26.16
CA TYR A 68 -32.65 24.91 -26.35
C TYR A 68 -31.38 24.41 -27.05
N LEU A 69 -30.90 25.12 -28.07
CA LEU A 69 -29.64 24.78 -28.74
C LEU A 69 -28.44 24.88 -27.79
N ASN A 70 -28.39 25.93 -26.98
CA ASN A 70 -27.33 26.12 -26.00
C ASN A 70 -27.31 24.97 -24.98
N VAL A 71 -28.46 24.70 -24.33
CA VAL A 71 -28.57 23.75 -23.21
C VAL A 71 -28.52 22.30 -23.70
N LEU A 72 -29.27 21.96 -24.74
CA LEU A 72 -29.50 20.57 -25.17
C LEU A 72 -28.81 20.20 -26.49
N GLY A 73 -28.21 21.15 -27.20
CA GLY A 73 -27.58 20.89 -28.50
C GLY A 73 -28.57 20.48 -29.60
N ARG A 74 -29.89 20.59 -29.34
CA ARG A 74 -30.96 20.19 -30.26
C ARG A 74 -32.08 21.24 -30.30
N PRO A 75 -32.82 21.35 -31.41
CA PRO A 75 -33.98 22.23 -31.49
C PRO A 75 -35.08 21.83 -30.50
N ALA A 76 -35.81 22.82 -29.98
CA ALA A 76 -37.03 22.60 -29.21
C ALA A 76 -38.13 21.96 -30.07
N GLU A 77 -38.93 21.07 -29.48
CA GLU A 77 -40.15 20.57 -30.10
C GLU A 77 -41.15 21.72 -30.35
N ALA A 78 -41.92 21.65 -31.43
CA ALA A 78 -42.78 22.76 -31.85
C ALA A 78 -43.78 23.20 -30.76
N GLU A 79 -44.38 22.23 -30.07
CA GLU A 79 -45.37 22.46 -29.00
C GLU A 79 -44.71 23.07 -27.75
N GLY A 80 -43.56 22.54 -27.33
CA GLY A 80 -42.79 23.09 -26.20
C GLY A 80 -42.29 24.49 -26.49
N LYS A 81 -41.76 24.73 -27.70
CA LYS A 81 -41.31 26.07 -28.14
C LYS A 81 -42.45 27.08 -28.10
N ALA A 82 -43.63 26.73 -28.62
CA ALA A 82 -44.80 27.61 -28.62
C ALA A 82 -45.30 27.90 -27.19
N PHE A 83 -45.27 26.90 -26.31
CA PHE A 83 -45.62 27.07 -24.89
C PHE A 83 -44.70 28.09 -24.21
N TRP A 84 -43.38 27.91 -24.31
CA TRP A 84 -42.40 28.80 -23.71
C TRP A 84 -42.44 30.21 -24.32
N ALA A 85 -42.59 30.31 -25.64
CA ALA A 85 -42.68 31.61 -26.33
C ALA A 85 -43.92 32.41 -25.90
N ASN A 86 -45.08 31.75 -25.80
CA ASN A 86 -46.30 32.40 -25.31
C ASN A 86 -46.15 32.87 -23.85
N ALA A 87 -45.53 32.07 -22.99
CA ALA A 87 -45.27 32.44 -21.61
C ALA A 87 -44.36 33.69 -21.49
N ILE A 88 -43.40 33.86 -22.42
CA ILE A 88 -42.56 35.06 -22.51
C ILE A 88 -43.36 36.24 -23.08
N ASP A 89 -44.09 36.06 -24.18
CA ASP A 89 -44.89 37.13 -24.83
C ASP A 89 -45.98 37.70 -23.92
N THR A 90 -46.54 36.86 -23.03
CA THR A 90 -47.56 37.25 -22.05
C THR A 90 -46.97 37.77 -20.73
N GLY A 91 -45.64 37.76 -20.59
CA GLY A 91 -44.93 38.21 -19.39
C GLY A 91 -45.14 37.31 -18.17
N VAL A 92 -45.59 36.08 -18.36
CA VAL A 92 -45.77 35.09 -17.29
C VAL A 92 -44.41 34.61 -16.76
N ILE A 93 -43.43 34.49 -17.67
CA ILE A 93 -42.05 34.18 -17.31
C ILE A 93 -41.08 35.14 -17.98
N THR A 94 -39.89 35.26 -17.39
CA THR A 94 -38.71 35.90 -17.98
C THR A 94 -37.75 34.86 -18.56
N GLN A 95 -36.72 35.28 -19.32
CA GLN A 95 -35.77 34.35 -19.94
C GLN A 95 -34.90 33.60 -18.90
N ASP A 96 -34.56 34.22 -17.78
CA ASP A 96 -33.89 33.55 -16.65
C ASP A 96 -34.76 32.41 -16.11
N GLN A 97 -36.06 32.65 -15.96
CA GLN A 97 -37.03 31.63 -15.56
C GLN A 97 -37.24 30.54 -16.62
N LEU A 98 -37.06 30.86 -17.91
CA LEU A 98 -37.00 29.85 -18.97
C LEU A 98 -35.80 28.91 -18.78
N ILE A 99 -34.60 29.45 -18.55
CA ILE A 99 -33.39 28.64 -18.37
C ILE A 99 -33.50 27.80 -17.08
N GLU A 100 -33.92 28.40 -15.97
CA GLU A 100 -34.14 27.68 -14.72
C GLU A 100 -35.23 26.61 -14.84
N GLY A 101 -36.35 26.96 -15.48
CA GLY A 101 -37.46 26.04 -15.75
C GLY A 101 -37.05 24.88 -16.66
N LEU A 102 -36.23 25.16 -17.68
CA LEU A 102 -35.69 24.14 -18.57
C LEU A 102 -34.74 23.21 -17.79
N LEU A 103 -33.75 23.75 -17.07
CA LEU A 103 -32.75 22.97 -16.32
C LEU A 103 -33.38 22.12 -15.19
N SER A 104 -34.38 22.66 -14.48
CA SER A 104 -35.10 21.93 -13.43
C SER A 104 -36.05 20.86 -13.97
N GLY A 105 -36.61 21.07 -15.17
CA GLY A 105 -37.55 20.18 -15.84
C GLY A 105 -36.92 19.08 -16.70
N LEU A 106 -35.58 18.99 -16.77
CA LEU A 106 -34.90 18.04 -17.66
C LEU A 106 -35.19 16.57 -17.32
N SER A 107 -35.38 15.77 -18.37
CA SER A 107 -35.37 14.30 -18.27
C SER A 107 -33.99 13.79 -17.86
N ALA A 108 -33.88 12.53 -17.41
CA ALA A 108 -32.58 11.95 -17.06
C ALA A 108 -31.57 11.96 -18.24
N GLY A 109 -32.06 11.80 -19.48
CA GLY A 109 -31.23 11.86 -20.68
C GLY A 109 -30.77 13.29 -21.00
N ASP A 110 -31.65 14.29 -20.85
CA ASP A 110 -31.28 15.68 -21.09
C ASP A 110 -30.35 16.24 -20.00
N LYS A 111 -30.49 15.79 -18.75
CA LYS A 111 -29.52 16.09 -17.67
C LYS A 111 -28.12 15.60 -18.00
N ALA A 112 -28.00 14.45 -18.67
CA ALA A 112 -26.70 13.93 -19.11
C ALA A 112 -26.04 14.87 -20.13
N ILE A 113 -26.80 15.45 -21.07
CA ILE A 113 -26.28 16.42 -22.04
C ILE A 113 -25.68 17.63 -21.32
N VAL A 114 -26.43 18.21 -20.38
CA VAL A 114 -25.97 19.39 -19.63
C VAL A 114 -24.74 19.07 -18.78
N ASN A 115 -24.72 17.94 -18.08
CA ASN A 115 -23.56 17.52 -17.29
C ASN A 115 -22.31 17.28 -18.15
N ASN A 116 -22.49 16.70 -19.33
CA ASN A 116 -21.41 16.47 -20.30
C ASN A 116 -20.86 17.78 -20.84
N LYS A 117 -21.72 18.73 -21.20
CA LYS A 117 -21.31 20.09 -21.59
C LYS A 117 -20.57 20.81 -20.47
N VAL A 118 -21.06 20.74 -19.23
CA VAL A 118 -20.38 21.30 -18.05
C VAL A 118 -18.99 20.69 -17.88
N THR A 119 -18.85 19.38 -18.08
CA THR A 119 -17.56 18.68 -17.99
C THR A 119 -16.56 19.23 -19.03
N VAL A 120 -16.95 19.28 -20.30
CA VAL A 120 -16.11 19.81 -21.39
C VAL A 120 -15.81 21.29 -21.18
N ALA A 121 -16.78 22.06 -20.68
CA ALA A 121 -16.64 23.48 -20.45
C ALA A 121 -15.69 23.77 -19.28
N ASN A 122 -15.78 23.03 -18.17
CA ASN A 122 -14.84 23.14 -17.06
C ASN A 122 -13.41 22.80 -17.51
N TYR A 123 -13.26 21.76 -18.34
CA TYR A 123 -11.96 21.39 -18.90
C TYR A 123 -11.41 22.50 -19.81
N TYR A 124 -12.23 23.08 -20.69
CA TYR A 124 -11.83 24.23 -21.53
C TYR A 124 -11.33 25.38 -20.66
N THR A 125 -12.10 25.77 -19.64
CA THR A 125 -11.77 26.88 -18.74
C THR A 125 -10.46 26.63 -18.00
N ALA A 126 -10.25 25.41 -17.49
CA ALA A 126 -9.02 25.03 -16.80
C ALA A 126 -7.81 24.98 -17.75
N HIS A 127 -7.99 24.43 -18.96
CA HIS A 127 -6.96 24.31 -19.99
C HIS A 127 -6.45 25.70 -20.43
N ARG A 128 -7.35 26.66 -20.61
CA ARG A 128 -7.01 28.05 -20.98
C ARG A 128 -6.61 28.95 -19.81
N GLY A 129 -7.04 28.64 -18.59
CA GLY A 129 -6.65 29.37 -17.39
C GLY A 129 -6.70 30.89 -17.55
N ALA A 130 -5.61 31.57 -17.17
CA ALA A 130 -5.48 33.02 -17.26
C ALA A 130 -5.32 33.55 -18.70
N ASP A 131 -5.04 32.69 -19.67
CA ASP A 131 -4.80 33.07 -21.06
C ASP A 131 -6.10 33.17 -21.86
N PHE A 132 -7.25 32.83 -21.28
CA PHE A 132 -8.57 32.90 -21.92
C PHE A 132 -8.83 34.29 -22.50
N ASN A 133 -9.15 34.37 -23.79
CA ASN A 133 -9.35 35.63 -24.52
C ASN A 133 -10.64 35.63 -25.37
N ALA A 134 -10.81 36.65 -26.23
CA ALA A 134 -12.03 36.80 -27.02
C ALA A 134 -12.27 35.66 -28.04
N ASP A 135 -11.22 35.05 -28.59
CA ASP A 135 -11.35 33.94 -29.54
C ASP A 135 -11.82 32.65 -28.84
N ASP A 136 -11.47 32.51 -27.56
CA ASP A 136 -11.88 31.40 -26.71
C ASP A 136 -13.40 31.35 -26.45
N ILE A 137 -14.08 32.50 -26.51
CA ILE A 137 -15.54 32.59 -26.42
C ILE A 137 -16.18 31.80 -27.58
N THR A 138 -15.68 32.01 -28.80
CA THR A 138 -16.20 31.36 -30.00
C THR A 138 -15.76 29.90 -30.08
N THR A 139 -14.50 29.64 -29.75
CA THR A 139 -13.90 28.30 -29.83
C THR A 139 -14.55 27.35 -28.81
N SER A 140 -14.71 27.77 -27.55
CA SER A 140 -15.39 26.95 -26.54
C SER A 140 -16.85 26.68 -26.91
N GLY A 141 -17.56 27.66 -27.46
CA GLY A 141 -18.93 27.46 -27.94
C GLY A 141 -19.02 26.45 -29.09
N THR A 142 -18.07 26.50 -30.03
CA THR A 142 -18.00 25.55 -31.15
C THR A 142 -17.74 24.12 -30.68
N ILE A 143 -16.87 23.94 -29.68
CA ILE A 143 -16.55 22.64 -29.09
C ILE A 143 -17.71 22.09 -28.25
N LEU A 144 -18.45 22.94 -27.56
CA LEU A 144 -19.59 22.55 -26.71
C LEU A 144 -20.87 22.27 -27.49
N ALA A 145 -21.02 22.83 -28.69
CA ALA A 145 -22.20 22.63 -29.53
C ALA A 145 -22.51 21.16 -29.84
N PRO A 146 -21.54 20.32 -30.29
CA PRO A 146 -21.79 18.91 -30.59
C PRO A 146 -21.83 17.98 -29.36
N VAL A 147 -21.56 18.47 -28.15
CA VAL A 147 -21.59 17.65 -26.94
C VAL A 147 -23.03 17.28 -26.59
N ASP A 148 -23.29 15.98 -26.52
CA ASP A 148 -24.60 15.36 -26.30
C ASP A 148 -24.58 14.45 -25.05
N GLY A 149 -25.60 13.60 -24.89
CA GLY A 149 -25.76 12.73 -23.72
C GLY A 149 -24.81 11.52 -23.71
N SER A 150 -24.02 11.31 -24.77
CA SER A 150 -23.05 10.22 -24.87
C SER A 150 -21.68 10.60 -24.31
N THR A 151 -20.95 9.61 -23.80
CA THR A 151 -19.56 9.80 -23.36
C THR A 151 -18.60 9.99 -24.55
N ALA A 152 -18.98 9.54 -25.75
CA ALA A 152 -18.22 9.72 -26.97
C ALA A 152 -18.16 11.20 -27.42
N SER A 153 -19.23 11.96 -27.22
CA SER A 153 -19.24 13.39 -27.55
C SER A 153 -18.38 14.21 -26.57
N VAL A 154 -18.36 13.82 -25.29
CA VAL A 154 -17.42 14.35 -24.29
C VAL A 154 -15.98 14.08 -24.68
N SER A 155 -15.64 12.82 -25.00
CA SER A 155 -14.28 12.45 -25.44
C SER A 155 -13.85 13.24 -26.67
N THR A 156 -14.75 13.43 -27.65
CA THR A 156 -14.49 14.24 -28.85
C THR A 156 -14.28 15.71 -28.51
N GLY A 157 -15.10 16.28 -27.62
CA GLY A 157 -14.97 17.67 -27.16
C GLY A 157 -13.66 17.91 -26.43
N LEU A 158 -13.33 17.06 -25.46
CA LEU A 158 -12.05 17.12 -24.74
C LEU A 158 -10.85 16.97 -25.69
N LYS A 159 -10.91 16.02 -26.64
CA LYS A 159 -9.86 15.85 -27.65
C LYS A 159 -9.69 17.11 -28.52
N THR A 160 -10.79 17.71 -28.95
CA THR A 160 -10.74 18.95 -29.76
C THR A 160 -10.08 20.08 -28.98
N ILE A 161 -10.30 20.17 -27.65
CA ILE A 161 -9.63 21.16 -26.80
C ILE A 161 -8.12 20.90 -26.82
N VAL A 162 -7.70 19.68 -26.53
CA VAL A 162 -6.27 19.33 -26.50
C VAL A 162 -5.59 19.58 -27.86
N ASP A 163 -6.23 19.18 -28.95
CA ASP A 163 -5.65 19.25 -30.30
C ASP A 163 -5.55 20.70 -30.84
N THR A 164 -6.51 21.57 -30.49
CA THR A 164 -6.70 22.85 -31.19
C THR A 164 -6.58 24.08 -30.31
N VAL A 165 -6.62 23.91 -28.99
CA VAL A 165 -6.65 25.00 -28.03
C VAL A 165 -5.31 25.04 -27.27
N PRO A 166 -4.54 26.13 -27.34
CA PRO A 166 -3.27 26.24 -26.60
C PRO A 166 -3.48 26.17 -25.08
N ALA A 167 -2.77 25.28 -24.40
CA ALA A 167 -2.78 25.19 -22.95
C ALA A 167 -2.15 26.44 -22.30
N SER A 168 -2.67 26.84 -21.14
CA SER A 168 -2.07 27.90 -20.33
C SER A 168 -0.88 27.40 -19.52
N ALA A 169 0.02 28.31 -19.14
CA ALA A 169 1.14 28.00 -18.25
C ALA A 169 0.69 27.43 -16.87
N ALA A 170 -0.57 27.62 -16.46
CA ALA A 170 -1.15 27.08 -15.23
C ALA A 170 -1.60 25.61 -15.34
N ALA A 171 -1.91 25.11 -16.55
CA ALA A 171 -2.22 23.70 -16.79
C ALA A 171 -1.02 22.78 -16.48
N SER A 172 0.20 23.30 -16.68
CA SER A 172 1.45 22.67 -16.22
C SER A 172 1.45 22.40 -14.71
N GLY A 173 0.92 23.31 -13.89
CA GLY A 173 0.85 23.13 -12.43
C GLY A 173 -0.10 22.01 -11.97
N GLN A 174 -1.18 21.75 -12.72
CA GLN A 174 -2.11 20.65 -12.44
C GLN A 174 -1.54 19.28 -12.84
N VAL A 175 -0.87 19.22 -14.01
CA VAL A 175 -0.08 18.03 -14.43
C VAL A 175 0.94 17.66 -13.35
N VAL A 176 1.62 18.68 -12.81
CA VAL A 176 2.65 18.53 -11.77
C VAL A 176 2.09 18.05 -10.45
N ALA A 177 0.97 18.62 -10.01
CA ALA A 177 0.31 18.18 -8.80
C ALA A 177 -0.17 16.73 -8.91
N ALA A 178 -0.77 16.34 -10.05
CA ALA A 178 -1.21 14.97 -10.30
C ALA A 178 -0.03 13.99 -10.29
N LEU A 179 1.08 14.36 -10.92
CA LEU A 179 2.26 13.51 -11.03
C LEU A 179 3.02 13.35 -9.70
N ASN A 180 3.14 14.43 -8.93
CA ASN A 180 3.71 14.36 -7.57
C ASN A 180 2.88 13.44 -6.65
N ASN A 181 1.55 13.49 -6.77
CA ASN A 181 0.67 12.61 -6.00
C ASN A 181 0.81 11.15 -6.43
N TYR A 182 0.98 10.87 -7.73
CA TYR A 182 1.22 9.53 -8.24
C TYR A 182 2.54 8.94 -7.73
N LEU A 183 3.65 9.70 -7.84
CA LEU A 183 4.95 9.26 -7.34
C LEU A 183 4.95 9.02 -5.83
N ALA A 184 4.27 9.89 -5.07
CA ALA A 184 4.13 9.71 -3.63
C ALA A 184 3.34 8.44 -3.28
N ALA A 185 2.28 8.12 -4.02
CA ALA A 185 1.48 6.92 -3.81
C ALA A 185 2.27 5.64 -4.14
N VAL A 186 2.98 5.61 -5.28
CA VAL A 186 3.87 4.50 -5.65
C VAL A 186 4.94 4.26 -4.58
N LYS A 187 5.60 5.33 -4.11
CA LYS A 187 6.62 5.22 -3.07
C LYS A 187 6.04 4.69 -1.75
N ALA A 188 4.86 5.15 -1.35
CA ALA A 188 4.22 4.69 -0.13
C ALA A 188 3.84 3.21 -0.18
N GLU A 189 3.37 2.72 -1.33
CA GLU A 189 3.09 1.31 -1.57
C GLU A 189 4.36 0.45 -1.51
N GLU A 190 5.43 0.87 -2.20
CA GLU A 190 6.71 0.16 -2.18
C GLU A 190 7.35 0.11 -0.78
N ASP A 191 7.33 1.23 -0.06
CA ASP A 191 7.90 1.30 1.28
C ASP A 191 7.13 0.39 2.25
N PHE A 192 5.79 0.36 2.17
CA PHE A 192 5.00 -0.56 2.98
C PHE A 192 5.21 -2.01 2.58
N ALA A 193 5.24 -2.33 1.28
CA ALA A 193 5.50 -3.67 0.78
C ALA A 193 6.82 -4.22 1.33
N LYS A 194 7.90 -3.42 1.33
CA LYS A 194 9.20 -3.78 1.94
C LYS A 194 9.14 -4.09 3.44
N THR A 195 8.18 -3.52 4.18
CA THR A 195 7.99 -3.87 5.60
C THR A 195 7.31 -5.22 5.80
N VAL A 196 6.56 -5.70 4.79
CA VAL A 196 5.83 -6.98 4.83
C VAL A 196 6.73 -8.15 4.44
N ILE A 197 7.68 -7.94 3.50
CA ILE A 197 8.64 -8.97 3.06
C ILE A 197 9.91 -8.93 3.94
N ASP A 198 10.28 -10.09 4.50
CA ASP A 198 11.34 -10.24 5.51
C ASP A 198 12.76 -9.91 4.96
N PRO A 199 13.56 -9.05 5.64
CA PRO A 199 14.97 -8.77 5.31
C PRO A 199 15.91 -9.99 5.35
N THR A 200 15.49 -11.14 5.90
CA THR A 200 16.29 -12.38 5.93
C THR A 200 16.40 -13.09 4.59
N THR A 201 15.47 -12.86 3.66
CA THR A 201 15.44 -13.56 2.36
C THR A 201 16.54 -13.12 1.40
N LYS A 202 17.16 -11.93 1.62
CA LYS A 202 18.26 -11.34 0.84
C LYS A 202 18.23 -11.73 -0.65
N LYS A 203 17.07 -11.67 -1.32
CA LYS A 203 17.01 -11.90 -2.76
C LYS A 203 17.38 -10.60 -3.45
N PRO A 204 18.54 -10.50 -4.13
CA PRO A 204 18.80 -9.36 -4.98
C PRO A 204 17.89 -9.54 -6.19
N VAL A 205 16.83 -8.73 -6.28
CA VAL A 205 16.13 -8.58 -7.55
C VAL A 205 16.82 -7.43 -8.26
N VAL A 206 17.69 -7.80 -9.20
CA VAL A 206 17.99 -6.93 -10.34
C VAL A 206 16.67 -6.88 -11.12
N ASP A 207 15.89 -5.82 -10.96
CA ASP A 207 14.62 -5.68 -11.66
C ASP A 207 14.84 -4.97 -12.99
N ASN A 208 14.67 -5.74 -14.08
CA ASN A 208 14.59 -5.21 -15.44
C ASN A 208 13.16 -5.31 -16.00
N ASN A 209 12.13 -5.60 -15.17
CA ASN A 209 10.70 -5.36 -15.43
C ASN A 209 9.77 -5.59 -14.21
N SER A 210 8.99 -4.55 -13.86
CA SER A 210 7.64 -4.64 -13.29
C SER A 210 7.48 -5.09 -11.82
N ASN A 211 7.13 -4.14 -10.92
CA ASN A 211 6.38 -4.30 -9.66
C ASN A 211 6.76 -5.42 -8.64
N GLY A 212 7.92 -6.08 -8.76
CA GLY A 212 8.19 -7.37 -8.08
C GLY A 212 8.01 -7.41 -6.56
N HIS A 213 8.17 -6.31 -5.84
CA HIS A 213 8.04 -6.29 -4.36
C HIS A 213 6.59 -6.20 -3.86
N VAL A 214 5.69 -5.56 -4.61
CA VAL A 214 4.29 -5.36 -4.18
C VAL A 214 3.51 -6.67 -4.31
N ASP A 215 3.72 -7.41 -5.40
CA ASP A 215 3.07 -8.71 -5.62
C ASP A 215 3.53 -9.77 -4.62
N GLU A 216 4.83 -9.79 -4.29
CA GLU A 216 5.38 -10.64 -3.24
C GLU A 216 4.78 -10.30 -1.86
N ALA A 217 4.67 -9.01 -1.53
CA ALA A 217 4.04 -8.55 -0.29
C ALA A 217 2.55 -8.92 -0.22
N ASN A 218 1.80 -8.75 -1.31
CA ASN A 218 0.39 -9.13 -1.40
C ASN A 218 0.20 -10.64 -1.20
N THR A 219 1.07 -11.45 -1.82
CA THR A 219 1.07 -12.91 -1.66
C THR A 219 1.34 -13.31 -0.21
N ALA A 220 2.38 -12.72 0.40
CA ALA A 220 2.76 -12.99 1.79
C ALA A 220 1.66 -12.55 2.78
N ALA A 221 1.08 -11.37 2.60
CA ALA A 221 0.01 -10.86 3.45
C ALA A 221 -1.25 -11.74 3.36
N THR A 222 -1.63 -12.19 2.16
CA THR A 222 -2.77 -13.09 1.95
C THR A 222 -2.55 -14.45 2.60
N ALA A 223 -1.33 -15.01 2.49
CA ALA A 223 -0.96 -16.25 3.15
C ALA A 223 -1.00 -16.11 4.68
N ALA A 224 -0.48 -15.00 5.23
CA ALA A 224 -0.52 -14.70 6.66
C ALA A 224 -1.96 -14.54 7.18
N GLN A 225 -2.82 -13.85 6.44
CA GLN A 225 -4.24 -13.71 6.76
C GLN A 225 -4.94 -15.08 6.77
N THR A 226 -4.67 -15.93 5.78
CA THR A 226 -5.26 -17.28 5.70
C THR A 226 -4.81 -18.14 6.89
N ALA A 227 -3.54 -18.09 7.26
CA ALA A 227 -3.01 -18.81 8.41
C ALA A 227 -3.61 -18.30 9.73
N ALA A 228 -3.70 -16.98 9.91
CA ALA A 228 -4.29 -16.36 11.09
C ALA A 228 -5.79 -16.68 11.21
N PHE A 229 -6.53 -16.67 10.09
CA PHE A 229 -7.93 -17.06 10.05
C PHE A 229 -8.10 -18.52 10.45
N THR A 230 -7.31 -19.44 9.87
CA THR A 230 -7.36 -20.87 10.21
C THR A 230 -7.10 -21.10 11.71
N LYS A 231 -6.15 -20.38 12.28
CA LYS A 231 -5.83 -20.44 13.70
C LYS A 231 -6.97 -19.90 14.57
N ALA A 232 -7.55 -18.77 14.20
CA ALA A 232 -8.70 -18.19 14.90
C ALA A 232 -9.92 -19.12 14.83
N ASP A 233 -10.20 -19.69 13.66
CA ASP A 233 -11.32 -20.63 13.48
C ASP A 233 -11.12 -21.91 14.31
N THR A 234 -9.90 -22.46 14.31
CA THR A 234 -9.57 -23.61 15.16
C THR A 234 -9.77 -23.28 16.66
N ALA A 235 -9.34 -22.11 17.10
CA ALA A 235 -9.50 -21.69 18.49
C ALA A 235 -10.97 -21.43 18.85
N VAL A 236 -11.76 -20.88 17.93
CA VAL A 236 -13.21 -20.69 18.10
C VAL A 236 -13.92 -22.04 18.20
N GLN A 237 -13.65 -22.99 17.29
CA GLN A 237 -14.25 -24.32 17.32
C GLN A 237 -13.89 -25.11 18.59
N ALA A 238 -12.71 -24.87 19.15
CA ALA A 238 -12.33 -25.48 20.42
C ALA A 238 -13.09 -24.86 21.60
N ALA A 239 -13.26 -23.53 21.63
CA ALA A 239 -13.76 -22.79 22.79
C ALA A 239 -15.27 -22.47 22.75
N SER A 240 -15.95 -22.72 21.64
CA SER A 240 -17.30 -22.23 21.37
C SER A 240 -18.04 -23.09 20.34
N THR A 241 -19.37 -22.96 20.30
CA THR A 241 -20.21 -23.57 19.25
C THR A 241 -20.34 -22.69 18.00
N VAL A 242 -19.77 -21.49 18.02
CA VAL A 242 -19.75 -20.55 16.90
C VAL A 242 -18.82 -21.05 15.80
N THR A 243 -19.08 -20.67 14.54
CA THR A 243 -18.22 -20.98 13.39
C THR A 243 -17.86 -19.71 12.64
N LEU A 244 -16.59 -19.54 12.27
CA LEU A 244 -16.15 -18.44 11.42
C LEU A 244 -16.25 -18.88 9.95
N ASN A 245 -16.74 -17.99 9.07
CA ASN A 245 -16.68 -18.21 7.63
C ASN A 245 -15.79 -17.14 7.00
N ALA A 246 -14.96 -17.54 6.03
CA ALA A 246 -14.12 -16.59 5.29
C ALA A 246 -14.95 -15.54 4.51
N SER A 247 -16.22 -15.84 4.21
CA SER A 247 -17.17 -14.93 3.56
C SER A 247 -17.91 -14.01 4.53
N ASP A 248 -17.72 -14.14 5.84
CA ASP A 248 -18.39 -13.28 6.81
C ASP A 248 -17.88 -11.83 6.66
N ALA A 249 -18.80 -10.87 6.75
CA ALA A 249 -18.42 -9.47 6.81
C ALA A 249 -17.59 -9.20 8.09
N ALA A 250 -16.66 -8.24 8.05
CA ALA A 250 -15.78 -7.94 9.17
C ALA A 250 -16.51 -7.71 10.51
N ALA A 251 -17.66 -7.03 10.48
CA ALA A 251 -18.49 -6.82 11.66
C ALA A 251 -19.10 -8.12 12.22
N VAL A 252 -19.46 -9.07 11.34
CA VAL A 252 -19.97 -10.38 11.73
C VAL A 252 -18.85 -11.22 12.35
N THR A 253 -17.67 -11.26 11.74
CA THR A 253 -16.49 -11.93 12.29
C THR A 253 -16.14 -11.38 13.67
N ALA A 254 -16.14 -10.06 13.85
CA ALA A 254 -15.88 -9.43 15.15
C ALA A 254 -16.92 -9.83 16.22
N ALA A 255 -18.21 -9.85 15.86
CA ALA A 255 -19.27 -10.27 16.78
C ALA A 255 -19.12 -11.75 17.19
N LYS A 256 -18.79 -12.63 16.23
CA LYS A 256 -18.54 -14.05 16.49
C LYS A 256 -17.35 -14.28 17.41
N LEU A 257 -16.25 -13.56 17.20
CA LEU A 257 -15.07 -13.63 18.08
C LEU A 257 -15.38 -13.14 19.50
N ALA A 258 -16.18 -12.08 19.65
CA ALA A 258 -16.61 -11.58 20.95
C ALA A 258 -17.53 -12.57 21.68
N GLN A 259 -18.46 -13.20 20.95
CA GLN A 259 -19.30 -14.27 21.47
C GLN A 259 -18.45 -15.46 21.94
N ALA A 260 -17.56 -15.97 21.08
CA ALA A 260 -16.67 -17.08 21.41
C ALA A 260 -15.80 -16.78 22.64
N SER A 261 -15.30 -15.54 22.77
CA SER A 261 -14.53 -15.11 23.95
C SER A 261 -15.37 -15.13 25.24
N THR A 262 -16.65 -14.76 25.14
CA THR A 262 -17.59 -14.81 26.27
C THR A 262 -17.92 -16.25 26.66
N GLU A 263 -18.17 -17.12 25.68
CA GLU A 263 -18.41 -18.54 25.89
C GLU A 263 -17.20 -19.22 26.55
N ALA A 264 -15.98 -18.97 26.07
CA ALA A 264 -14.75 -19.48 26.65
C ALA A 264 -14.56 -19.03 28.12
N ALA A 265 -14.83 -17.75 28.42
CA ALA A 265 -14.74 -17.24 29.78
C ALA A 265 -15.78 -17.89 30.73
N ASN A 266 -16.99 -18.13 30.24
CA ASN A 266 -18.03 -18.82 30.98
C ASN A 266 -17.66 -20.29 31.24
N ALA A 267 -17.05 -20.97 30.25
CA ALA A 267 -16.62 -22.36 30.38
C ALA A 267 -15.51 -22.52 31.44
N VAL A 268 -14.51 -21.62 31.45
CA VAL A 268 -13.49 -21.57 32.53
C VAL A 268 -14.14 -21.34 33.90
N THR A 269 -15.10 -20.42 33.98
CA THR A 269 -15.83 -20.13 35.24
C THR A 269 -16.58 -21.38 35.73
N ALA A 270 -17.25 -22.09 34.83
CA ALA A 270 -17.99 -23.32 35.15
C ALA A 270 -17.06 -24.46 35.59
N ALA A 271 -15.95 -24.67 34.88
CA ALA A 271 -14.95 -25.67 35.23
C ALA A 271 -14.30 -25.38 36.61
N GLN A 272 -13.99 -24.11 36.88
CA GLN A 272 -13.46 -23.68 38.17
C GLN A 272 -14.47 -23.94 39.30
N ALA A 273 -15.75 -23.62 39.08
CA ALA A 273 -16.81 -23.90 40.05
C ALA A 273 -16.96 -25.41 40.32
N ALA A 274 -16.79 -26.26 39.31
CA ALA A 274 -16.82 -27.72 39.48
C ALA A 274 -15.65 -28.22 40.34
N VAL A 275 -14.45 -27.66 40.15
CA VAL A 275 -13.28 -27.93 41.01
C VAL A 275 -13.53 -27.47 42.45
N ASP A 276 -14.07 -26.26 42.64
CA ASP A 276 -14.33 -25.68 43.97
C ASP A 276 -15.43 -26.43 44.75
N ALA A 277 -16.37 -27.09 44.05
CA ALA A 277 -17.38 -27.92 44.67
C ALA A 277 -16.81 -29.18 45.37
N LYS A 278 -15.56 -29.56 45.06
CA LYS A 278 -14.87 -30.69 45.69
C LYS A 278 -13.90 -30.18 46.76
N ALA A 279 -14.21 -30.45 48.02
CA ALA A 279 -13.40 -30.02 49.15
C ALA A 279 -11.93 -30.47 48.99
N GLY A 280 -10.99 -29.52 49.04
CA GLY A 280 -9.56 -29.78 48.91
C GLY A 280 -9.03 -29.90 47.47
N LEU A 281 -9.91 -30.08 46.47
CA LEU A 281 -9.47 -30.30 45.08
C LEU A 281 -8.77 -29.07 44.49
N ASN A 282 -9.28 -27.85 44.72
CA ASN A 282 -8.62 -26.62 44.23
C ASN A 282 -7.18 -26.48 44.77
N ALA A 283 -6.94 -26.85 46.04
CA ALA A 283 -5.59 -26.85 46.60
C ALA A 283 -4.70 -27.92 45.93
N ALA A 284 -5.22 -29.13 45.72
CA ALA A 284 -4.50 -30.20 45.04
C ALA A 284 -4.19 -29.87 43.57
N VAL A 285 -5.10 -29.19 42.86
CA VAL A 285 -4.87 -28.68 41.49
C VAL A 285 -3.68 -27.71 41.48
N ARG A 286 -3.63 -26.75 42.40
CA ARG A 286 -2.50 -25.81 42.50
C ARG A 286 -1.19 -26.52 42.82
N THR A 287 -1.22 -27.54 43.68
CA THR A 287 -0.04 -28.36 44.00
C THR A 287 0.44 -29.11 42.77
N PHE A 288 -0.46 -29.72 41.99
CA PHE A 288 -0.13 -30.39 40.75
C PHE A 288 0.43 -29.42 39.71
N GLU A 289 -0.22 -28.27 39.47
CA GLU A 289 0.26 -27.23 38.55
C GLU A 289 1.68 -26.75 38.94
N SER A 290 1.95 -26.54 40.24
CA SER A 290 3.26 -26.13 40.74
C SER A 290 4.33 -27.22 40.59
N ALA A 291 3.98 -28.48 40.86
CA ALA A 291 4.88 -29.61 40.68
C ALA A 291 5.22 -29.78 39.20
N LYS A 292 4.22 -29.68 38.31
CA LYS A 292 4.40 -29.79 36.86
C LYS A 292 5.29 -28.68 36.31
N ALA A 293 5.09 -27.43 36.74
CA ALA A 293 5.97 -26.33 36.34
C ALA A 293 7.44 -26.55 36.77
N SER A 294 7.65 -27.14 37.96
CA SER A 294 8.99 -27.49 38.44
C SER A 294 9.62 -28.60 37.62
N TYR A 295 8.82 -29.61 37.23
CA TYR A 295 9.24 -30.68 36.33
C TYR A 295 9.64 -30.15 34.95
N ASP A 296 8.77 -29.35 34.30
CA ASP A 296 9.04 -28.81 32.96
C ASP A 296 10.33 -27.97 32.94
N ALA A 297 10.61 -27.22 34.02
CA ALA A 297 11.86 -26.48 34.19
C ALA A 297 13.08 -27.39 34.39
N ALA A 298 12.97 -28.42 35.23
CA ALA A 298 14.05 -29.38 35.48
C ALA A 298 14.38 -30.18 34.22
N TYR A 299 13.38 -30.63 33.48
CA TYR A 299 13.52 -31.33 32.21
C TYR A 299 14.23 -30.47 31.17
N LYS A 300 13.84 -29.20 31.02
CA LYS A 300 14.53 -28.26 30.12
C LYS A 300 16.01 -28.08 30.48
N ASN A 301 16.32 -27.96 31.78
CA ASN A 301 17.70 -27.84 32.26
C ASN A 301 18.51 -29.12 32.04
N MET A 302 17.89 -30.30 32.20
CA MET A 302 18.51 -31.59 31.90
C MET A 302 18.89 -31.69 30.41
N ILE A 303 17.99 -31.31 29.50
CA ILE A 303 18.27 -31.28 28.06
C ILE A 303 19.40 -30.31 27.73
N ALA A 304 19.40 -29.11 28.33
CA ALA A 304 20.48 -28.15 28.14
C ALA A 304 21.84 -28.70 28.60
N ALA A 305 21.89 -29.29 29.79
CA ALA A 305 23.10 -29.92 30.32
C ALA A 305 23.57 -31.11 29.48
N SER A 306 22.63 -31.88 28.90
CA SER A 306 22.96 -32.99 27.99
C SER A 306 23.59 -32.49 26.68
N ASN A 307 23.08 -31.38 26.13
CA ASN A 307 23.63 -30.75 24.93
C ASN A 307 25.03 -30.19 25.17
N GLU A 308 25.24 -29.48 26.29
CA GLU A 308 26.56 -28.98 26.69
C GLU A 308 27.55 -30.14 26.87
N LEU A 309 27.18 -31.19 27.60
CA LEU A 309 28.00 -32.39 27.75
C LEU A 309 28.35 -33.04 26.40
N THR A 310 27.39 -33.10 25.47
CA THR A 310 27.64 -33.63 24.13
C THR A 310 28.66 -32.79 23.36
N ALA A 311 28.52 -31.46 23.42
CA ALA A 311 29.46 -30.54 22.80
C ALA A 311 30.85 -30.63 23.44
N GLU A 312 30.94 -30.70 24.76
CA GLU A 312 32.20 -30.74 25.48
C GLU A 312 32.92 -32.08 25.28
N ARG A 313 32.19 -33.21 25.24
CA ARG A 313 32.75 -34.51 24.85
C ARG A 313 33.28 -34.51 23.42
N ALA A 314 32.64 -33.79 22.49
CA ALA A 314 33.16 -33.64 21.13
C ALA A 314 34.46 -32.81 21.09
N LYS A 315 34.54 -31.69 21.82
CA LYS A 315 35.77 -30.90 21.97
C LYS A 315 36.89 -31.73 22.59
N PHE A 316 36.58 -32.47 23.65
CA PHE A 316 37.52 -33.38 24.30
C PHE A 316 38.05 -34.44 23.33
N GLY A 317 37.19 -35.04 22.50
CA GLY A 317 37.61 -36.01 21.48
C GLY A 317 38.58 -35.45 20.44
N VAL A 318 38.50 -34.16 20.12
CA VAL A 318 39.46 -33.48 19.24
C VAL A 318 40.79 -33.22 19.95
N ILE A 319 40.74 -32.83 21.23
CA ILE A 319 41.93 -32.48 22.03
C ILE A 319 42.71 -33.73 22.48
N ASP A 320 42.02 -34.83 22.81
CA ASP A 320 42.62 -36.13 23.17
C ASP A 320 42.42 -37.18 22.05
N ALA A 321 42.91 -36.84 20.85
CA ALA A 321 42.78 -37.64 19.62
C ALA A 321 43.33 -39.08 19.70
N ALA A 322 44.05 -39.44 20.77
CA ALA A 322 44.55 -40.78 21.04
C ALA A 322 43.46 -41.79 21.49
N GLY A 323 42.20 -41.38 21.62
CA GLY A 323 41.07 -42.30 21.82
C GLY A 323 40.96 -42.90 23.23
N ASN A 324 41.42 -42.19 24.27
CA ASN A 324 41.34 -42.70 25.66
C ASN A 324 39.95 -42.54 26.30
N GLY A 325 39.02 -41.85 25.62
CA GLY A 325 37.61 -41.84 26.00
C GLY A 325 36.93 -43.13 25.52
N GLY A 326 36.83 -44.11 26.42
CA GLY A 326 36.06 -45.33 26.19
C GLY A 326 34.55 -45.07 26.24
N ALA A 327 33.78 -46.13 26.47
CA ALA A 327 32.32 -46.03 26.57
C ALA A 327 31.90 -45.03 27.68
N TYR A 328 30.90 -44.22 27.36
CA TYR A 328 30.24 -43.35 28.34
C TYR A 328 29.04 -44.09 28.93
N ASP A 329 29.05 -44.27 30.25
CA ASP A 329 27.92 -44.77 31.01
C ASP A 329 27.08 -43.60 31.49
N ALA A 330 25.90 -43.41 30.88
CA ALA A 330 24.99 -42.34 31.21
C ALA A 330 24.41 -42.44 32.63
N ALA A 331 24.33 -43.65 33.21
CA ALA A 331 23.76 -43.85 34.54
C ALA A 331 24.73 -43.43 35.65
N THR A 332 26.03 -43.69 35.46
CA THR A 332 27.06 -43.40 36.47
C THR A 332 27.88 -42.14 36.14
N GLY A 333 27.78 -41.63 34.91
CA GLY A 333 28.63 -40.57 34.38
C GLY A 333 30.07 -41.02 34.13
N VAL A 334 30.37 -42.31 34.20
CA VAL A 334 31.72 -42.81 33.98
C VAL A 334 32.03 -42.75 32.48
N LEU A 335 33.07 -41.99 32.13
CA LEU A 335 33.70 -42.01 30.83
C LEU A 335 34.94 -42.87 30.96
N ALA A 336 34.86 -44.12 30.48
CA ALA A 336 35.91 -45.11 30.70
C ALA A 336 37.29 -44.58 30.26
N GLY A 337 38.30 -44.73 31.12
CA GLY A 337 39.66 -44.24 30.88
C GLY A 337 39.88 -42.75 31.17
N VAL A 338 38.83 -41.97 31.47
CA VAL A 338 38.92 -40.53 31.74
C VAL A 338 38.39 -40.20 33.13
N THR A 339 37.20 -40.69 33.50
CA THR A 339 36.60 -40.46 34.82
C THR A 339 36.32 -41.78 35.53
N LYS A 340 36.20 -41.74 36.86
CA LYS A 340 35.77 -42.88 37.68
C LYS A 340 35.06 -42.44 38.96
N LEU A 341 34.39 -43.39 39.61
CA LEU A 341 33.88 -43.22 40.96
C LEU A 341 34.99 -43.51 41.97
N ASP A 342 35.16 -42.64 42.97
CA ASP A 342 36.01 -42.91 44.12
C ASP A 342 35.35 -43.87 45.14
N GLN A 343 36.04 -44.17 46.24
CA GLN A 343 35.52 -45.07 47.27
C GLN A 343 34.26 -44.54 47.98
N ALA A 344 34.00 -43.23 47.89
CA ALA A 344 32.79 -42.59 48.40
C ALA A 344 31.68 -42.49 47.34
N GLY A 345 31.90 -43.01 46.13
CA GLY A 345 30.97 -42.93 45.01
C GLY A 345 30.93 -41.56 44.33
N LYS A 346 31.94 -40.70 44.55
CA LYS A 346 32.03 -39.39 43.89
C LYS A 346 32.74 -39.52 42.54
N LEU A 347 32.17 -38.91 41.51
CA LEU A 347 32.80 -38.84 40.19
C LEU A 347 34.03 -37.91 40.22
N ILE A 348 35.17 -38.48 39.88
CA ILE A 348 36.47 -37.81 39.82
C ILE A 348 37.15 -38.10 38.47
N LEU A 349 38.16 -37.31 38.13
CA LEU A 349 39.08 -37.67 37.04
C LEU A 349 39.83 -38.94 37.46
N ASP A 350 39.96 -39.92 36.56
CA ASP A 350 40.73 -41.12 36.86
C ASP A 350 42.22 -40.74 37.00
N PRO A 351 42.89 -41.00 38.14
CA PRO A 351 44.33 -40.85 38.27
C PRO A 351 45.12 -41.56 37.16
N LEU A 352 44.58 -42.62 36.55
CA LEU A 352 45.20 -43.29 35.41
C LEU A 352 45.12 -42.48 34.11
N TYR A 353 44.18 -41.54 33.96
CA TYR A 353 44.11 -40.66 32.80
C TYR A 353 45.35 -39.76 32.69
N ALA A 354 46.02 -39.47 33.80
CA ALA A 354 47.24 -38.66 33.83
C ALA A 354 48.49 -39.41 33.33
N GLU A 355 48.42 -40.73 33.10
CA GLU A 355 49.54 -41.59 32.71
C GLU A 355 49.31 -42.24 31.33
N PRO A 356 50.17 -42.00 30.31
CA PRO A 356 51.39 -41.18 30.31
C PRO A 356 51.09 -39.67 30.39
N ALA A 357 52.10 -38.87 30.75
CA ALA A 357 52.00 -37.43 30.99
C ALA A 357 51.18 -36.69 29.91
N LYS A 358 49.97 -36.27 30.30
CA LYS A 358 49.05 -35.47 29.46
C LYS A 358 49.50 -34.00 29.39
N THR A 359 49.22 -33.36 28.26
CA THR A 359 49.42 -31.91 28.13
C THR A 359 48.46 -31.14 29.04
N PRO A 360 48.79 -29.91 29.46
CA PRO A 360 47.86 -29.06 30.21
C PRO A 360 46.50 -28.89 29.52
N ALA A 361 46.48 -28.83 28.18
CA ALA A 361 45.24 -28.73 27.40
C ALA A 361 44.37 -30.00 27.50
N GLN A 362 44.98 -31.19 27.46
CA GLN A 362 44.26 -32.47 27.63
C GLN A 362 43.70 -32.65 29.04
N ILE A 363 44.42 -32.18 30.07
CA ILE A 363 43.94 -32.20 31.46
C ILE A 363 42.80 -31.20 31.64
N ALA A 364 42.91 -30.00 31.07
CA ALA A 364 41.85 -28.99 31.12
C ALA A 364 40.57 -29.49 30.44
N ALA A 365 40.68 -30.09 29.24
CA ALA A 365 39.53 -30.66 28.53
C ALA A 365 38.88 -31.82 29.29
N ALA A 366 39.67 -32.70 29.92
CA ALA A 366 39.11 -33.79 30.73
C ALA A 366 38.36 -33.29 31.97
N ASN A 367 38.89 -32.25 32.62
CA ASN A 367 38.21 -31.60 33.74
C ASN A 367 36.93 -30.88 33.28
N ALA A 368 36.93 -30.24 32.11
CA ALA A 368 35.72 -29.62 31.56
C ALA A 368 34.62 -30.67 31.31
N VAL A 369 34.96 -31.80 30.69
CA VAL A 369 34.01 -32.93 30.54
C VAL A 369 33.54 -33.47 31.89
N LEU A 370 34.43 -33.63 32.88
CA LEU A 370 34.06 -34.08 34.22
C LEU A 370 33.04 -33.14 34.88
N GLU A 371 33.23 -31.82 34.76
CA GLU A 371 32.29 -30.84 35.32
C GLU A 371 30.94 -30.86 34.59
N ASP A 372 30.92 -30.98 33.27
CA ASP A 372 29.68 -31.09 32.50
C ASP A 372 28.94 -32.42 32.76
N ILE A 373 29.66 -33.51 32.98
CA ILE A 373 29.05 -34.78 33.43
C ILE A 373 28.38 -34.58 34.80
N LYS A 374 29.06 -33.94 35.76
CA LYS A 374 28.47 -33.67 37.08
C LYS A 374 27.25 -32.77 36.97
N ALA A 375 27.30 -31.74 36.12
CA ALA A 375 26.17 -30.85 35.87
C ALA A 375 24.99 -31.61 35.26
N HIS A 376 25.24 -32.48 34.27
CA HIS A 376 24.20 -33.32 33.67
C HIS A 376 23.58 -34.28 34.69
N LEU A 377 24.40 -35.01 35.47
CA LEU A 377 23.90 -35.91 36.53
C LEU A 377 23.08 -35.18 37.60
N ALA A 378 23.51 -33.97 37.98
CA ALA A 378 22.76 -33.15 38.92
C ALA A 378 21.40 -32.71 38.33
N ALA A 379 21.36 -32.37 37.03
CA ALA A 379 20.13 -32.01 36.34
C ALA A 379 19.18 -33.20 36.16
N VAL A 380 19.68 -34.40 35.85
CA VAL A 380 18.89 -35.66 35.82
C VAL A 380 18.26 -35.92 37.18
N LYS A 381 19.03 -35.84 38.27
CA LYS A 381 18.51 -36.04 39.63
C LYS A 381 17.43 -35.00 40.01
N ALA A 382 17.60 -33.76 39.58
CA ALA A 382 16.62 -32.70 39.80
C ALA A 382 15.32 -32.97 39.03
N GLU A 383 15.42 -33.47 37.80
CA GLU A 383 14.29 -33.90 36.96
C GLU A 383 13.55 -35.08 37.60
N ASP A 384 14.25 -36.15 38.02
CA ASP A 384 13.66 -37.31 38.71
C ASP A 384 12.89 -36.90 39.99
N THR A 385 13.48 -35.99 40.76
CA THR A 385 12.87 -35.47 41.99
C THR A 385 11.59 -34.70 41.68
N ALA A 386 11.61 -33.87 40.63
CA ALA A 386 10.45 -33.13 40.20
C ALA A 386 9.37 -34.05 39.60
N ASN A 387 9.75 -35.08 38.85
CA ASN A 387 8.85 -36.09 38.29
C ASN A 387 8.07 -36.80 39.41
N THR A 388 8.80 -37.26 40.42
CA THR A 388 8.21 -37.89 41.61
C THR A 388 7.24 -36.95 42.33
N ALA A 389 7.53 -35.64 42.38
CA ALA A 389 6.62 -34.66 42.98
C ALA A 389 5.33 -34.51 42.16
N VAL A 390 5.39 -34.56 40.82
CA VAL A 390 4.21 -34.55 39.94
C VAL A 390 3.38 -35.80 40.14
N ASP A 391 3.99 -36.99 40.15
CA ASP A 391 3.30 -38.25 40.39
C ASP A 391 2.54 -38.25 41.73
N ASN A 392 3.19 -37.75 42.79
CA ASN A 392 2.56 -37.63 44.10
C ASN A 392 1.39 -36.64 44.10
N ALA A 393 1.52 -35.51 43.40
CA ALA A 393 0.44 -34.53 43.28
C ALA A 393 -0.74 -35.08 42.45
N ALA A 394 -0.46 -35.82 41.37
CA ALA A 394 -1.45 -36.48 40.54
C ALA A 394 -2.22 -37.55 41.35
N ALA A 395 -1.53 -38.31 42.19
CA ALA A 395 -2.17 -39.28 43.08
C ALA A 395 -3.18 -38.61 44.04
N GLN A 396 -2.88 -37.40 44.53
CA GLN A 396 -3.85 -36.63 45.34
C GLN A 396 -5.07 -36.18 44.55
N LEU A 397 -4.89 -35.80 43.27
CA LEU A 397 -6.02 -35.49 42.39
C LEU A 397 -6.92 -36.71 42.19
N VAL A 398 -6.37 -37.89 41.93
CA VAL A 398 -7.14 -39.15 41.77
C VAL A 398 -7.93 -39.50 43.03
N ILE A 399 -7.39 -39.21 44.22
CA ILE A 399 -8.10 -39.43 45.50
C ILE A 399 -9.30 -38.50 45.64
N LEU A 400 -9.16 -37.22 45.26
CA LEU A 400 -10.18 -36.19 45.44
C LEU A 400 -11.22 -36.17 44.30
N ASP A 401 -10.81 -36.62 43.12
CA ASP A 401 -11.61 -36.78 41.91
C ASP A 401 -11.26 -38.11 41.24
N ASN A 402 -12.10 -39.13 41.47
CA ASN A 402 -11.92 -40.47 40.94
C ASN A 402 -12.14 -40.58 39.41
N THR A 403 -12.55 -39.49 38.75
CA THR A 403 -12.62 -39.40 37.29
C THR A 403 -11.30 -38.93 36.67
N THR A 404 -10.34 -38.54 37.50
CA THR A 404 -9.00 -38.14 37.06
C THR A 404 -8.28 -39.32 36.41
N ALA A 405 -7.76 -39.11 35.21
CA ALA A 405 -6.83 -40.01 34.55
C ALA A 405 -5.49 -39.29 34.36
N TYR A 406 -4.40 -39.97 34.70
CA TYR A 406 -3.04 -39.44 34.67
C TYR A 406 -2.12 -40.41 33.92
N ASP A 407 -1.40 -39.89 32.93
CA ASP A 407 -0.32 -40.61 32.25
C ASP A 407 1.01 -40.30 32.91
N SER A 408 1.58 -41.32 33.57
CA SER A 408 2.86 -41.26 34.28
C SER A 408 4.06 -41.57 33.38
N ALA A 409 3.88 -41.68 32.06
CA ALA A 409 5.01 -41.89 31.15
C ALA A 409 5.97 -40.68 31.23
N GLN A 410 7.25 -40.95 31.45
CA GLN A 410 8.28 -39.89 31.50
C GLN A 410 8.22 -39.00 30.26
N GLY A 411 8.25 -37.68 30.46
CA GLY A 411 8.11 -36.68 29.40
C GLY A 411 6.67 -36.31 29.03
N THR A 412 5.65 -37.01 29.56
CA THR A 412 4.23 -36.64 29.36
C THR A 412 3.65 -35.94 30.59
N ASN A 413 3.66 -36.60 31.76
CA ASN A 413 3.15 -36.10 33.04
C ASN A 413 1.83 -35.32 32.87
N ALA A 414 0.89 -35.93 32.16
CA ALA A 414 -0.30 -35.28 31.63
C ALA A 414 -1.57 -35.84 32.26
N LEU A 415 -2.49 -34.95 32.62
CA LEU A 415 -3.87 -35.34 32.89
C LEU A 415 -4.57 -35.61 31.55
N THR A 416 -5.37 -36.66 31.50
CA THR A 416 -6.14 -37.05 30.31
C THR A 416 -7.65 -37.08 30.54
N ALA A 417 -8.09 -36.98 31.80
CA ALA A 417 -9.48 -36.84 32.20
C ALA A 417 -9.59 -36.25 33.63
N GLY A 418 -10.81 -35.90 34.04
CA GLY A 418 -11.13 -35.36 35.36
C GLY A 418 -11.36 -33.85 35.37
N LEU A 419 -11.83 -33.33 36.50
CA LEU A 419 -12.19 -31.91 36.65
C LEU A 419 -10.97 -30.99 36.53
N ALA A 420 -9.81 -31.44 37.01
CA ALA A 420 -8.54 -30.72 36.87
C ALA A 420 -8.11 -30.62 35.40
N PHE A 421 -8.29 -31.70 34.62
CA PHE A 421 -8.05 -31.73 33.19
C PHE A 421 -9.01 -30.80 32.44
N THR A 422 -10.31 -30.87 32.73
CA THR A 422 -11.30 -29.96 32.14
C THR A 422 -10.94 -28.50 32.40
N LEU A 423 -10.61 -28.14 33.64
CA LEU A 423 -10.19 -26.78 33.97
C LEU A 423 -8.93 -26.34 33.19
N SER A 424 -7.94 -27.21 33.03
CA SER A 424 -6.74 -26.88 32.25
C SER A 424 -7.05 -26.69 30.76
N GLU A 425 -7.90 -27.54 30.19
CA GLU A 425 -8.29 -27.44 28.77
C GLU A 425 -9.09 -26.17 28.49
N GLU A 426 -10.08 -25.84 29.32
CA GLU A 426 -10.87 -24.62 29.17
C GLU A 426 -9.99 -23.35 29.26
N LYS A 427 -9.05 -23.31 30.22
CA LYS A 427 -8.08 -22.22 30.35
C LYS A 427 -7.19 -22.11 29.10
N LYS A 428 -6.74 -23.26 28.57
CA LYS A 428 -5.91 -23.31 27.37
C LYS A 428 -6.67 -22.79 26.15
N GLN A 429 -7.91 -23.24 25.94
CA GLN A 429 -8.76 -22.81 24.84
C GLN A 429 -9.05 -21.30 24.91
N GLN A 430 -9.35 -20.78 26.11
CA GLN A 430 -9.51 -19.34 26.33
C GLN A 430 -8.23 -18.56 25.96
N ALA A 431 -7.07 -19.04 26.38
CA ALA A 431 -5.77 -18.40 26.09
C ALA A 431 -5.42 -18.45 24.60
N ASP A 432 -5.64 -19.60 23.94
CA ASP A 432 -5.41 -19.77 22.50
C ASP A 432 -6.30 -18.85 21.68
N LEU A 433 -7.59 -18.72 22.04
CA LEU A 433 -8.52 -17.79 21.41
C LEU A 433 -8.09 -16.34 21.61
N ALA A 434 -7.73 -15.96 22.85
CA ALA A 434 -7.25 -14.61 23.17
C ALA A 434 -5.97 -14.24 22.41
N LYS A 435 -5.12 -15.22 22.06
CA LYS A 435 -3.93 -15.02 21.23
C LYS A 435 -4.26 -14.95 19.73
N ALA A 436 -5.20 -15.76 19.24
CA ALA A 436 -5.54 -15.81 17.83
C ALA A 436 -6.28 -14.56 17.33
N ILE A 437 -7.10 -13.92 18.18
CA ILE A 437 -7.85 -12.70 17.84
C ILE A 437 -6.93 -11.55 17.37
N PRO A 438 -5.93 -11.10 18.15
CA PRO A 438 -5.06 -10.01 17.72
C PRO A 438 -4.18 -10.39 16.51
N GLU A 439 -3.79 -11.66 16.36
CA GLU A 439 -3.05 -12.14 15.18
C GLU A 439 -3.89 -12.02 13.89
N LEU A 440 -5.17 -12.40 13.93
CA LEU A 440 -6.10 -12.22 12.82
C LEU A 440 -6.35 -10.72 12.53
N SER A 441 -6.50 -9.90 13.58
CA SER A 441 -6.67 -8.45 13.42
C SER A 441 -5.47 -7.83 12.73
N ALA A 442 -4.26 -8.14 13.17
CA ALA A 442 -3.03 -7.62 12.57
C ALA A 442 -2.88 -8.04 11.10
N ALA A 443 -3.14 -9.31 10.78
CA ALA A 443 -3.07 -9.80 9.41
C ALA A 443 -4.11 -9.12 8.49
N ASN A 444 -5.33 -8.92 8.98
CA ASN A 444 -6.37 -8.18 8.26
C ASN A 444 -5.98 -6.71 8.03
N GLU A 445 -5.36 -6.05 9.01
CA GLU A 445 -4.87 -4.68 8.87
C GLU A 445 -3.77 -4.57 7.82
N THR A 446 -2.84 -5.53 7.75
CA THR A 446 -1.80 -5.57 6.71
C THR A 446 -2.40 -5.67 5.31
N VAL A 447 -3.32 -6.61 5.09
CA VAL A 447 -4.02 -6.78 3.80
C VAL A 447 -4.81 -5.52 3.43
N LYS A 448 -5.54 -4.95 4.40
CA LYS A 448 -6.29 -3.71 4.18
C LYS A 448 -5.36 -2.55 3.80
N LYS A 449 -4.22 -2.42 4.47
CA LYS A 449 -3.28 -1.32 4.21
C LYS A 449 -2.66 -1.42 2.82
N LEU A 450 -2.32 -2.62 2.35
CA LEU A 450 -1.89 -2.84 0.96
C LEU A 450 -3.00 -2.45 -0.04
N SER A 451 -4.23 -2.90 0.18
CA SER A 451 -5.37 -2.55 -0.68
C SER A 451 -5.70 -1.05 -0.69
N ASP A 452 -5.61 -0.37 0.45
CA ASP A 452 -5.80 1.07 0.55
C ASP A 452 -4.71 1.84 -0.24
N LEU A 453 -3.47 1.35 -0.20
CA LEU A 453 -2.33 1.95 -0.92
C LEU A 453 -2.46 1.74 -2.44
N ASP A 454 -2.83 0.55 -2.90
CA ASP A 454 -3.13 0.27 -4.31
C ASP A 454 -4.30 1.14 -4.82
N THR A 455 -5.34 1.32 -4.00
CA THR A 455 -6.46 2.21 -4.32
C THR A 455 -5.99 3.67 -4.42
N ALA A 456 -5.12 4.12 -3.52
CA ALA A 456 -4.56 5.47 -3.56
C ALA A 456 -3.70 5.69 -4.82
N LYS A 457 -2.86 4.70 -5.18
CA LYS A 457 -2.06 4.70 -6.41
C LYS A 457 -2.96 4.75 -7.64
N THR A 458 -3.97 3.89 -7.73
CA THR A 458 -4.95 3.86 -8.83
C THR A 458 -5.73 5.18 -8.93
N THR A 459 -6.05 5.80 -7.79
CA THR A 459 -6.71 7.12 -7.77
C THR A 459 -5.79 8.22 -8.33
N ALA A 460 -4.51 8.20 -7.96
CA ALA A 460 -3.52 9.16 -8.46
C ALA A 460 -3.22 8.95 -9.95
N ASP A 461 -3.14 7.70 -10.40
CA ASP A 461 -2.99 7.33 -11.81
C ASP A 461 -4.17 7.85 -12.66
N ASN A 462 -5.40 7.59 -12.21
CA ASN A 462 -6.61 8.14 -12.83
C ASN A 462 -6.64 9.68 -12.84
N ALA A 463 -5.99 10.34 -11.87
CA ALA A 463 -5.88 11.80 -11.85
C ALA A 463 -4.91 12.30 -12.91
N VAL A 464 -3.79 11.60 -13.13
CA VAL A 464 -2.84 11.86 -14.21
C VAL A 464 -3.51 11.67 -15.58
N ASP A 465 -4.24 10.56 -15.77
CA ASP A 465 -4.99 10.28 -16.99
C ASP A 465 -6.05 11.34 -17.32
N LYS A 466 -6.75 11.86 -16.31
CA LYS A 466 -7.73 12.94 -16.48
C LYS A 466 -7.12 14.24 -16.96
N VAL A 467 -5.88 14.52 -16.57
CA VAL A 467 -5.19 15.76 -16.99
C VAL A 467 -4.61 15.60 -18.40
N LEU A 468 -4.14 14.40 -18.77
CA LEU A 468 -3.32 14.19 -19.97
C LEU A 468 -4.04 13.50 -21.14
N SER A 469 -5.23 12.95 -20.94
CA SER A 469 -6.13 12.44 -22.00
C SER A 469 -5.58 11.37 -22.99
N GLY A 470 -4.34 10.89 -22.82
CA GLY A 470 -3.76 9.85 -23.69
C GLY A 470 -2.92 8.77 -22.98
N GLY A 471 -2.87 8.76 -21.65
CA GLY A 471 -2.29 7.66 -20.88
C GLY A 471 -0.80 7.82 -20.56
N LEU A 472 -0.41 7.18 -19.45
CA LEU A 472 0.96 7.11 -18.96
C LEU A 472 1.71 5.95 -19.60
N VAL A 473 2.89 6.23 -20.14
CA VAL A 473 3.77 5.24 -20.75
C VAL A 473 5.08 5.20 -19.96
N ALA A 474 5.28 4.13 -19.17
CA ALA A 474 6.51 3.95 -18.43
C ALA A 474 7.67 3.57 -19.37
N VAL A 475 8.79 4.29 -19.28
CA VAL A 475 9.99 4.03 -20.08
C VAL A 475 11.00 3.28 -19.22
N THR A 476 11.26 2.01 -19.56
CA THR A 476 12.27 1.16 -18.90
C THR A 476 13.57 1.06 -19.72
N GLY A 477 14.68 0.65 -19.09
CA GLY A 477 15.98 0.59 -19.75
C GLY A 477 15.99 -0.43 -20.89
N GLY A 478 16.54 -0.03 -22.05
CA GLY A 478 16.55 -0.83 -23.27
C GLY A 478 15.22 -0.88 -24.03
N ALA A 479 14.17 -0.19 -23.56
CA ALA A 479 12.89 -0.13 -24.25
C ALA A 479 12.93 0.81 -25.47
N SER A 480 12.29 0.39 -26.55
CA SER A 480 11.86 1.28 -27.64
C SER A 480 10.35 1.42 -27.53
N VAL A 481 9.90 2.62 -27.22
CA VAL A 481 8.50 2.90 -26.93
C VAL A 481 7.94 3.80 -28.03
N GLY A 482 6.92 3.30 -28.73
CA GLY A 482 6.28 4.00 -29.85
C GLY A 482 5.02 4.75 -29.42
N THR A 483 4.59 5.70 -30.25
CA THR A 483 3.34 6.44 -30.04
C THR A 483 2.13 5.53 -30.28
N THR A 484 1.16 5.54 -29.37
CA THR A 484 -0.11 4.82 -29.56
C THR A 484 -1.33 5.73 -29.51
N LYS A 485 -1.17 6.97 -29.03
CA LYS A 485 -2.24 7.99 -28.92
C LYS A 485 -1.75 9.36 -29.33
N THR A 486 -2.66 10.33 -29.45
CA THR A 486 -2.37 11.66 -30.00
C THR A 486 -1.72 12.65 -29.02
N SER A 487 -1.53 12.27 -27.75
CA SER A 487 -0.75 13.00 -26.71
C SER A 487 -0.46 12.05 -25.54
N GLU A 488 0.79 11.64 -25.33
CA GLU A 488 1.20 10.66 -24.30
C GLU A 488 2.19 11.30 -23.31
N LEU A 489 2.12 10.90 -22.03
CA LEU A 489 3.16 11.23 -21.05
C LEU A 489 4.07 10.02 -20.84
N PHE A 490 5.29 10.17 -21.32
CA PHE A 490 6.37 9.23 -21.10
C PHE A 490 7.00 9.52 -19.73
N VAL A 491 6.86 8.58 -18.80
CA VAL A 491 7.45 8.70 -17.46
C VAL A 491 8.74 7.88 -17.43
N VAL A 492 9.84 8.59 -17.27
CA VAL A 492 11.16 8.01 -17.03
C VAL A 492 11.46 8.12 -15.54
N ASP A 493 11.44 6.99 -14.86
CA ASP A 493 12.01 6.89 -13.51
C ASP A 493 13.53 6.72 -13.62
N ALA A 494 14.24 7.83 -13.79
CA ALA A 494 15.69 7.84 -13.95
C ALA A 494 16.42 7.19 -12.76
N ALA A 495 15.83 7.21 -11.56
CA ALA A 495 16.39 6.56 -10.37
C ALA A 495 16.37 5.03 -10.49
N LYS A 496 15.36 4.45 -11.16
CA LYS A 496 15.22 3.01 -11.40
C LYS A 496 16.01 2.48 -12.60
N LEU A 497 16.45 3.33 -13.52
CA LEU A 497 17.25 2.92 -14.68
C LEU A 497 18.70 2.62 -14.28
N ALA A 498 19.28 1.54 -14.81
CA ALA A 498 20.69 1.23 -14.57
C ALA A 498 21.60 2.36 -15.11
N ILE A 499 22.74 2.60 -14.48
CA ILE A 499 23.75 3.54 -14.99
C ILE A 499 24.17 3.09 -16.39
N GLY A 500 24.14 4.01 -17.37
CA GLY A 500 24.43 3.71 -18.78
C GLY A 500 23.29 3.00 -19.52
N ALA A 501 22.10 2.88 -18.93
CA ALA A 501 20.92 2.42 -19.66
C ALA A 501 20.53 3.44 -20.74
N THR A 502 20.19 2.94 -21.93
CA THR A 502 19.63 3.73 -23.02
C THR A 502 18.16 3.38 -23.22
N ALA A 503 17.33 4.37 -23.53
CA ALA A 503 15.94 4.15 -23.96
C ALA A 503 15.69 4.92 -25.25
N THR A 504 14.76 4.45 -26.08
CA THR A 504 14.29 5.18 -27.26
C THR A 504 12.80 5.44 -27.14
N VAL A 505 12.40 6.70 -27.34
CA VAL A 505 11.00 7.12 -27.26
C VAL A 505 10.65 7.86 -28.55
N ALA A 506 9.63 7.41 -29.25
CA ALA A 506 9.03 8.18 -30.33
C ALA A 506 8.08 9.20 -29.73
N ILE A 507 8.26 10.48 -30.07
CA ILE A 507 7.44 11.55 -29.52
C ILE A 507 6.93 12.45 -30.64
N GLU A 508 5.69 12.89 -30.52
CA GLU A 508 4.99 13.78 -31.45
C GLU A 508 4.53 15.06 -30.74
N LYS A 509 4.14 16.08 -31.51
CA LYS A 509 3.66 17.35 -30.94
C LYS A 509 2.43 17.09 -30.05
N GLY A 510 2.53 17.47 -28.77
CA GLY A 510 1.52 17.20 -27.75
C GLY A 510 1.94 16.15 -26.72
N ASP A 511 3.03 15.42 -26.96
CA ASP A 511 3.61 14.49 -25.99
C ASP A 511 4.46 15.19 -24.93
N PHE A 512 4.58 14.52 -23.78
CA PHE A 512 5.32 14.98 -22.63
C PHE A 512 6.33 13.91 -22.21
N LEU A 513 7.52 14.31 -21.82
CA LEU A 513 8.49 13.43 -21.16
C LEU A 513 8.72 13.97 -19.74
N PHE A 514 8.52 13.12 -18.74
CA PHE A 514 8.83 13.44 -17.36
C PHE A 514 10.00 12.61 -16.87
N ILE A 515 11.01 13.29 -16.32
CA ILE A 515 12.27 12.67 -15.89
C ILE A 515 12.48 12.67 -14.36
N GLY A 516 11.49 13.15 -13.60
CA GLY A 516 11.63 13.36 -12.15
C GLY A 516 11.91 14.82 -11.78
N ASN A 517 11.77 15.16 -10.50
CA ASN A 517 11.98 16.52 -9.99
C ASN A 517 13.42 16.76 -9.50
N GLY A 518 13.77 18.02 -9.23
CA GLY A 518 15.10 18.38 -8.69
C GLY A 518 16.20 18.52 -9.74
N TYR A 519 15.84 18.46 -11.02
CA TYR A 519 16.74 18.66 -12.16
C TYR A 519 16.77 20.12 -12.61
N VAL A 520 17.95 20.61 -13.00
CA VAL A 520 18.12 21.89 -13.70
C VAL A 520 18.57 21.64 -15.14
N LYS A 521 18.28 22.56 -16.06
CA LYS A 521 18.78 22.45 -17.44
C LYS A 521 20.28 22.69 -17.44
N GLY A 522 21.05 21.64 -17.73
CA GLY A 522 22.48 21.71 -17.95
C GLY A 522 22.80 22.44 -19.25
N THR A 523 23.96 23.10 -19.29
CA THR A 523 24.48 23.72 -20.52
C THR A 523 25.80 23.05 -20.87
N ASP A 524 25.83 22.32 -21.97
CA ASP A 524 27.07 21.82 -22.52
C ASP A 524 27.89 22.99 -23.08
N SER A 525 29.04 23.23 -22.47
CA SER A 525 29.96 24.31 -22.82
C SER A 525 30.77 24.03 -24.09
N ASP A 526 30.74 22.79 -24.61
CA ASP A 526 31.40 22.42 -25.86
C ASP A 526 30.60 21.40 -26.68
N ALA A 527 29.66 21.91 -27.47
CA ALA A 527 28.79 21.12 -28.35
C ALA A 527 29.53 20.37 -29.49
N ILE A 528 30.86 20.46 -29.59
CA ILE A 528 31.69 19.83 -30.63
C ILE A 528 32.41 18.59 -30.09
N THR A 529 32.76 18.57 -28.81
CA THR A 529 33.46 17.45 -28.19
C THR A 529 32.47 16.38 -27.74
N ALA A 530 32.80 15.09 -27.91
CA ALA A 530 31.94 14.01 -27.45
C ALA A 530 31.91 13.92 -25.91
N GLY A 531 30.71 13.92 -25.33
CA GLY A 531 30.49 13.92 -23.88
C GLY A 531 29.99 15.27 -23.37
N ILE A 532 29.43 15.32 -22.16
CA ILE A 532 28.95 16.56 -21.55
C ILE A 532 30.16 17.32 -20.99
N GLN A 533 30.43 18.50 -21.53
CA GLN A 533 31.52 19.36 -21.08
C GLN A 533 30.95 20.55 -20.32
N GLY A 534 31.19 20.65 -19.01
CA GLY A 534 30.56 21.70 -18.19
C GLY A 534 29.28 21.17 -17.52
N GLY A 535 29.11 21.53 -16.24
CA GLY A 535 27.98 21.10 -15.40
C GLY A 535 28.04 21.70 -14.00
N ASN A 536 26.99 21.51 -13.21
CA ASN A 536 26.82 22.01 -11.86
C ASN A 536 26.95 20.86 -10.84
N ASP A 537 28.12 20.77 -10.20
CA ASP A 537 28.46 19.77 -9.18
C ASP A 537 27.51 19.75 -7.96
N SER A 538 26.62 20.74 -7.83
CA SER A 538 25.69 20.89 -6.71
C SER A 538 24.22 20.65 -7.06
N ALA A 539 23.90 20.33 -8.31
CA ALA A 539 22.54 20.06 -8.76
C ALA A 539 22.52 18.87 -9.73
N LEU A 540 21.41 18.13 -9.77
CA LEU A 540 21.19 17.17 -10.84
C LEU A 540 20.83 17.92 -12.11
N GLU A 541 21.41 17.55 -13.23
CA GLU A 541 21.21 18.23 -14.51
C GLU A 541 20.52 17.35 -15.56
N VAL A 542 19.88 18.02 -16.52
CA VAL A 542 19.41 17.42 -17.77
C VAL A 542 19.98 18.18 -18.96
N PHE A 543 20.50 17.43 -19.93
CA PHE A 543 21.12 17.96 -21.14
C PHE A 543 20.36 17.49 -22.38
N PHE A 544 20.35 18.33 -23.42
CA PHE A 544 19.72 18.04 -24.70
C PHE A 544 20.73 18.16 -25.82
N ALA A 545 21.00 17.08 -26.52
CA ALA A 545 21.93 17.06 -27.65
C ALA A 545 21.25 16.51 -28.91
N THR A 546 21.35 17.21 -30.02
CA THR A 546 20.84 16.70 -31.31
C THR A 546 21.84 15.71 -31.90
N ASN A 547 21.41 14.48 -32.17
CA ASN A 547 22.22 13.45 -32.82
C ASN A 547 21.45 12.81 -33.97
N ALA A 548 21.99 12.90 -35.19
CA ALA A 548 21.44 12.29 -36.41
C ALA A 548 19.93 12.58 -36.68
N GLY A 549 19.45 13.77 -36.31
CA GLY A 549 18.05 14.18 -36.49
C GLY A 549 17.10 13.79 -35.35
N ASN A 550 17.63 13.17 -34.29
CA ASN A 550 16.94 12.86 -33.04
C ASN A 550 17.52 13.71 -31.91
N THR A 551 16.85 13.76 -30.76
CA THR A 551 17.36 14.41 -29.56
C THR A 551 17.76 13.38 -28.51
N VAL A 552 18.98 13.43 -28.00
CA VAL A 552 19.42 12.67 -26.84
C VAL A 552 19.20 13.55 -25.61
N VAL A 553 18.36 13.07 -24.70
CA VAL A 553 18.17 13.63 -23.36
C VAL A 553 19.07 12.86 -22.42
N THR A 554 20.08 13.53 -21.86
CA THR A 554 20.98 12.94 -20.88
C THR A 554 20.58 13.41 -19.50
N VAL A 555 20.23 12.47 -18.62
CA VAL A 555 19.75 12.73 -17.26
C VAL A 555 20.76 12.22 -16.25
N GLU A 556 21.17 13.08 -15.32
CA GLU A 556 22.12 12.69 -14.28
C GLU A 556 21.47 11.80 -13.20
N LYS A 557 22.22 10.80 -12.71
CA LYS A 557 21.84 10.02 -11.53
C LYS A 557 22.49 10.52 -10.25
N THR A 558 23.66 11.14 -10.38
CA THR A 558 24.37 11.82 -9.30
C THR A 558 24.81 13.18 -9.81
N ALA A 559 24.69 14.22 -8.98
CA ALA A 559 25.16 15.55 -9.36
C ALA A 559 26.67 15.46 -9.59
N PHE A 560 27.12 15.70 -10.82
CA PHE A 560 28.54 15.63 -11.15
C PHE A 560 28.99 16.91 -11.84
N GLY A 561 30.24 17.28 -11.57
CA GLY A 561 30.90 18.38 -12.24
C GLY A 561 31.61 17.98 -13.50
N SER A 562 32.00 18.98 -14.29
CA SER A 562 32.78 18.89 -15.53
C SER A 562 34.17 18.20 -15.41
N SER A 563 34.46 17.54 -14.28
CA SER A 563 35.74 16.92 -13.92
C SER A 563 35.60 15.46 -13.43
N ALA A 564 34.40 14.87 -13.44
CA ALA A 564 34.20 13.48 -13.01
C ALA A 564 34.65 12.49 -14.11
N ASP A 565 35.54 11.55 -13.77
CA ASP A 565 36.12 10.59 -14.72
C ASP A 565 35.08 9.64 -15.37
N THR A 566 33.91 9.48 -14.76
CA THR A 566 32.78 8.68 -15.25
C THR A 566 31.46 9.35 -14.93
N ALA A 567 30.75 9.85 -15.95
CA ALA A 567 29.41 10.39 -15.80
C ALA A 567 28.40 9.26 -15.47
N GLU A 568 27.72 9.34 -14.32
CA GLU A 568 26.63 8.42 -13.97
C GLU A 568 25.31 8.95 -14.56
N VAL A 569 25.11 8.67 -15.84
CA VAL A 569 23.96 9.19 -16.60
C VAL A 569 23.06 8.08 -17.12
N VAL A 570 21.85 8.48 -17.47
CA VAL A 570 20.90 7.74 -18.28
C VAL A 570 20.64 8.53 -19.56
N GLU A 571 20.59 7.85 -20.70
CA GLU A 571 20.33 8.50 -21.99
C GLU A 571 18.99 8.06 -22.58
N ILE A 572 18.16 9.03 -22.96
CA ILE A 572 16.87 8.81 -23.59
C ILE A 572 16.93 9.43 -24.99
N THR A 573 16.85 8.61 -26.03
CA THR A 573 16.79 9.08 -27.41
C THR A 573 15.34 9.36 -27.79
N LEU A 574 15.02 10.63 -27.99
CA LEU A 574 13.75 11.12 -28.53
C LEU A 574 13.82 11.16 -30.05
N THR A 575 12.99 10.34 -30.70
CA THR A 575 12.89 10.30 -32.16
C THR A 575 11.72 11.16 -32.64
N GLY A 576 11.92 11.85 -33.77
CA GLY A 576 10.89 12.73 -34.36
C GLY A 576 10.96 14.21 -33.95
N VAL A 577 11.90 14.57 -33.07
CA VAL A 577 12.09 15.94 -32.56
C VAL A 577 13.57 16.33 -32.49
N THR A 578 13.84 17.62 -32.67
CA THR A 578 15.17 18.23 -32.46
C THR A 578 15.22 19.00 -31.14
N ALA A 579 16.42 19.19 -30.57
CA ALA A 579 16.59 19.73 -29.22
C ALA A 579 16.04 21.16 -29.05
N ASP A 580 16.00 21.93 -30.13
CA ASP A 580 15.42 23.28 -30.21
C ASP A 580 13.89 23.29 -30.17
N GLN A 581 13.24 22.15 -30.42
CA GLN A 581 11.80 21.97 -30.27
C GLN A 581 11.39 21.60 -28.85
N LEU A 582 12.35 21.38 -27.94
CA LEU A 582 12.09 20.99 -26.56
C LEU A 582 12.16 22.18 -25.60
N ALA A 583 11.18 22.26 -24.71
CA ALA A 583 11.21 23.12 -23.53
C ALA A 583 11.33 22.24 -22.28
N PHE A 584 12.17 22.66 -21.33
CA PHE A 584 12.32 22.00 -20.04
C PHE A 584 11.85 22.94 -18.93
N ASP A 585 11.01 22.40 -18.05
CA ASP A 585 10.55 23.09 -16.86
C ASP A 585 11.26 22.52 -15.62
N ALA A 586 12.19 23.31 -15.07
CA ALA A 586 13.02 22.93 -13.93
C ALA A 586 12.25 22.81 -12.60
N GLN A 587 11.04 23.39 -12.50
CA GLN A 587 10.22 23.20 -11.29
C GLN A 587 9.58 21.82 -11.26
N THR A 588 9.47 21.19 -12.41
CA THR A 588 8.57 20.05 -12.63
C THR A 588 9.29 18.85 -13.17
N GLY A 589 10.43 19.02 -13.84
CA GLY A 589 11.09 17.92 -14.54
C GLY A 589 10.40 17.52 -15.83
N LEU A 590 9.47 18.35 -16.32
CA LEU A 590 8.72 18.10 -17.54
C LEU A 590 9.48 18.62 -18.75
N ILE A 591 9.51 17.82 -19.80
CA ILE A 591 10.04 18.15 -21.10
C ILE A 591 8.86 18.13 -22.07
N THR A 592 8.58 19.29 -22.67
CA THR A 592 7.47 19.50 -23.61
C THR A 592 7.99 19.80 -25.00
N ILE A 593 7.21 19.45 -26.02
CA ILE A 593 7.55 19.71 -27.42
C ILE A 593 6.72 20.90 -27.92
N ALA A 594 7.38 21.90 -28.49
CA ALA A 594 6.75 23.11 -29.03
C ALA A 594 6.14 22.93 -30.43
#